data_AF-A0A2I0NDG0-F1
#
_entry.id   AF-A0A2I0NDG0-F1
#
_cell.length_a   1.000
_cell.length_b   1.000
_cell.length_c   1.000
_cell.angle_alpha   90.00
_cell.angle_beta   90.00
_cell.angle_gamma   90.00
#
_symmetry.space_group_name_H-M   'P 1'
#
loop_
_entity.id
_entity.type
_entity.pdbx_description
1 polymer ?
#
loop_
_entity_poly.entity_id
_entity_poly.type
_entity_poly.pdbx_seq_one_letter_code
_entity_poly.pdbx_strand_id
1 'polypeptide(L)'
;MTGYKQYFGVLALIIGGLVAGKLYSAYRTQILESGLKAVLEHETANTRQITHKSPDKSAKKVLEKRFIQVSIKGAVRRPGNYQLAENARFEELLKDAGGYREGALKVKKNYYLKNGMEFTINYREKIRVSVLGAVEKPGEYEMFKGDRFRDLLLKAGGVAPLGVGPEKNYFLKDGQRFFIKTKRE
;
A
#
# COMPACT_ATOMS: atom_id res chain seq x y z
N MET A 1 46.37 20.31 6.46
CA MET A 1 46.01 19.21 5.52
C MET A 1 44.72 18.57 6.02
N THR A 2 43.73 18.47 5.11
CA THR A 2 42.56 17.56 5.11
C THR A 2 41.41 17.81 6.10
N GLY A 3 40.19 18.07 5.60
CA GLY A 3 38.96 17.78 6.38
C GLY A 3 37.59 18.38 6.03
N TYR A 4 37.44 19.44 5.21
CA TYR A 4 36.15 20.18 5.10
C TYR A 4 35.31 19.97 3.82
N LYS A 5 35.51 18.87 3.06
CA LYS A 5 34.89 18.67 1.74
C LYS A 5 33.54 17.92 1.69
N GLN A 6 32.71 17.92 2.75
CA GLN A 6 31.48 17.09 2.75
C GLN A 6 30.14 17.76 3.08
N TYR A 7 30.05 19.09 3.19
CA TYR A 7 28.77 19.77 3.50
C TYR A 7 28.21 20.71 2.41
N PHE A 8 28.88 20.88 1.27
CA PHE A 8 28.38 21.77 0.20
C PHE A 8 27.23 21.20 -0.64
N GLY A 9 26.96 19.89 -0.57
CA GLY A 9 25.90 19.25 -1.36
C GLY A 9 24.48 19.47 -0.83
N VAL A 10 24.31 19.74 0.47
CA VAL A 10 22.98 19.80 1.10
C VAL A 10 22.41 21.23 1.13
N LEU A 11 23.26 22.26 1.09
CA LEU A 11 22.81 23.67 1.14
C LEU A 11 22.33 24.21 -0.22
N ALA A 12 22.71 23.59 -1.34
CA ALA A 12 22.37 24.06 -2.69
C ALA A 12 20.91 23.75 -3.11
N LEU A 13 20.21 22.83 -2.44
CA LEU A 13 18.85 22.42 -2.82
C LEU A 13 17.73 23.29 -2.25
N ILE A 14 18.00 24.11 -1.22
CA ILE A 14 16.97 24.94 -0.59
C ILE A 14 16.77 26.27 -1.34
N ILE A 15 17.82 26.80 -1.99
CA ILE A 15 17.77 28.10 -2.68
C ILE A 15 17.20 27.97 -4.11
N GLY A 16 17.36 26.82 -4.78
CA GLY A 16 16.86 26.60 -6.15
C GLY A 16 15.33 26.51 -6.28
N GLY A 17 14.64 26.06 -5.23
CA GLY A 17 13.18 25.89 -5.24
C GLY A 17 12.39 27.21 -5.25
N LEU A 18 12.93 28.28 -4.64
CA LEU A 18 12.22 29.55 -4.51
C LEU A 18 12.28 30.39 -5.81
N VAL A 19 13.36 30.26 -6.58
CA VAL A 19 13.54 31.00 -7.86
C VAL A 19 12.70 30.37 -8.98
N ALA A 20 12.54 29.05 -8.99
CA ALA A 20 11.68 28.35 -9.97
C ALA A 20 10.19 28.72 -9.84
N GLY A 21 9.70 28.97 -8.62
CA GLY A 21 8.32 29.38 -8.37
C GLY A 21 7.96 30.76 -8.94
N LYS A 22 8.88 31.73 -8.90
CA LYS A 22 8.66 33.06 -9.49
C LYS A 22 8.78 33.07 -11.02
N LEU A 23 9.58 32.18 -11.60
CA LEU A 23 9.69 32.03 -13.05
C LEU A 23 8.48 31.29 -13.64
N TYR A 24 7.88 30.35 -12.89
CA TYR A 24 6.70 29.60 -13.34
C TYR A 24 5.42 30.46 -13.45
N SER A 25 5.28 31.54 -12.65
CA SER A 25 4.12 32.42 -12.73
C SER A 25 4.16 33.40 -13.91
N ALA A 26 5.36 33.77 -14.39
CA ALA A 26 5.52 34.74 -15.48
C ALA A 26 5.29 34.14 -16.88
N TYR A 27 5.47 32.83 -17.08
CA TYR A 27 5.17 32.16 -18.35
C TYR A 27 3.67 31.88 -18.57
N ARG A 28 2.84 31.94 -17.51
CA ARG A 28 1.40 31.65 -17.63
C ARG A 28 0.60 32.78 -18.29
N THR A 29 1.08 34.03 -18.22
CA THR A 29 0.35 35.19 -18.76
C THR A 29 0.61 35.41 -20.26
N GLN A 30 1.80 35.04 -20.75
CA GLN A 30 2.16 35.28 -22.15
C GLN A 30 1.55 34.27 -23.15
N ILE A 31 1.18 33.07 -22.69
CA ILE A 31 0.60 32.01 -23.53
C ILE A 31 -0.92 32.22 -23.77
N LEU A 32 -1.59 32.99 -22.91
CA LEU A 32 -3.02 33.27 -23.01
C LEU A 32 -3.36 34.34 -24.07
N GLU A 33 -2.48 35.32 -24.29
CA GLU A 33 -2.73 36.38 -25.28
C GLU A 33 -2.42 35.96 -26.73
N SER A 34 -1.39 35.13 -26.95
CA SER A 34 -1.06 34.61 -28.30
C SER A 34 -2.06 33.55 -28.78
N GLY A 35 -2.60 32.76 -27.86
CA GLY A 35 -3.59 31.73 -28.17
C GLY A 35 -4.94 32.31 -28.59
N LEU A 36 -5.39 33.39 -27.95
CA LEU A 36 -6.71 33.98 -28.21
C LEU A 36 -6.77 34.77 -29.54
N LYS A 37 -5.66 35.41 -29.94
CA LYS A 37 -5.57 36.09 -31.25
C LYS A 37 -5.54 35.10 -32.42
N ALA A 38 -4.82 33.98 -32.26
CA ALA A 38 -4.82 32.92 -33.26
C ALA A 38 -6.20 32.29 -33.42
N VAL A 39 -7.02 32.23 -32.36
CA VAL A 39 -8.39 31.69 -32.37
C VAL A 39 -9.40 32.59 -33.06
N LEU A 40 -9.30 33.90 -32.87
CA LEU A 40 -10.23 34.86 -33.47
C LEU A 40 -9.94 35.13 -34.96
N GLU A 41 -8.72 34.89 -35.44
CA GLU A 41 -8.37 35.09 -36.86
C GLU A 41 -8.84 33.96 -37.79
N HIS A 42 -9.08 32.73 -37.30
CA HIS A 42 -9.43 31.60 -38.16
C HIS A 42 -10.94 31.37 -38.38
N GLU A 43 -11.80 32.19 -37.78
CA GLU A 43 -13.26 32.01 -37.87
C GLU A 43 -13.92 32.74 -39.05
N THR A 44 -13.20 33.53 -39.85
CA THR A 44 -13.79 34.33 -40.95
C THR A 44 -13.48 33.86 -42.38
N ALA A 45 -12.66 32.82 -42.59
CA ALA A 45 -12.09 32.58 -43.93
C ALA A 45 -12.39 31.22 -44.59
N ASN A 46 -13.29 30.37 -44.07
CA ASN A 46 -13.51 29.07 -44.72
C ASN A 46 -14.96 28.60 -44.75
N THR A 47 -15.81 29.41 -45.41
CA THR A 47 -17.07 28.96 -46.01
C THR A 47 -16.88 28.83 -47.51
N ARG A 48 -16.64 27.61 -48.03
CA ARG A 48 -17.21 27.02 -49.26
C ARG A 48 -16.43 25.78 -49.77
N GLN A 49 -17.15 24.64 -49.75
CA GLN A 49 -17.00 23.43 -50.60
C GLN A 49 -15.71 22.61 -50.36
N ILE A 50 -15.72 21.27 -50.19
CA ILE A 50 -16.26 20.18 -51.01
C ILE A 50 -16.41 18.94 -50.08
N THR A 51 -17.60 18.39 -49.89
CA THR A 51 -18.13 17.12 -50.45
C THR A 51 -17.35 15.82 -50.11
N HIS A 52 -18.08 14.88 -49.48
CA HIS A 52 -17.87 13.42 -49.39
C HIS A 52 -16.65 12.81 -48.66
N LYS A 53 -16.81 12.47 -47.37
CA LYS A 53 -16.96 11.07 -46.87
C LYS A 53 -17.08 11.07 -45.34
N SER A 54 -18.21 10.59 -44.85
CA SER A 54 -18.39 10.05 -43.50
C SER A 54 -18.36 8.52 -43.61
N PRO A 55 -18.02 7.72 -42.58
CA PRO A 55 -17.35 8.01 -41.31
C PRO A 55 -16.21 6.99 -41.00
N ASP A 56 -15.06 7.43 -40.48
CA ASP A 56 -14.15 6.47 -39.83
C ASP A 56 -14.59 6.24 -38.37
N LYS A 57 -15.53 5.31 -38.19
CA LYS A 57 -16.05 4.79 -36.91
C LYS A 57 -15.02 3.91 -36.18
N SER A 58 -13.77 4.34 -36.10
CA SER A 58 -12.66 3.47 -35.64
C SER A 58 -11.71 4.13 -34.65
N ALA A 59 -11.86 5.44 -34.34
CA ALA A 59 -10.87 6.19 -33.55
C ALA A 59 -11.35 6.71 -32.18
N LYS A 60 -12.51 6.28 -31.64
CA LYS A 60 -12.95 6.78 -30.31
C LYS A 60 -13.79 5.79 -29.50
N LYS A 61 -13.28 4.58 -29.33
CA LYS A 61 -13.49 3.85 -28.07
C LYS A 61 -12.29 4.11 -27.17
N VAL A 62 -12.03 5.39 -26.86
CA VAL A 62 -11.30 5.71 -25.64
C VAL A 62 -12.22 5.17 -24.55
N LEU A 63 -11.89 4.01 -23.99
CA LEU A 63 -12.53 3.54 -22.76
C LEU A 63 -12.42 4.73 -21.80
N GLU A 64 -13.53 5.41 -21.55
CA GLU A 64 -13.58 6.33 -20.42
C GLU A 64 -13.19 5.46 -19.23
N LYS A 65 -11.97 5.66 -18.70
CA LYS A 65 -11.52 4.94 -17.52
C LYS A 65 -12.40 5.45 -16.39
N ARG A 66 -13.48 4.73 -16.14
CA ARG A 66 -14.39 4.96 -15.04
C ARG A 66 -13.67 4.52 -13.78
N PHE A 67 -13.65 5.42 -12.81
CA PHE A 67 -13.05 5.18 -11.51
C PHE A 67 -14.15 5.04 -10.46
N ILE A 68 -13.88 4.22 -9.47
CA ILE A 68 -14.70 4.00 -8.29
C ILE A 68 -13.91 4.41 -7.05
N GLN A 69 -14.61 4.86 -6.02
CA GLN A 69 -14.05 5.13 -4.70
C GLN A 69 -14.46 4.01 -3.75
N VAL A 70 -13.49 3.45 -3.04
CA VAL A 70 -13.70 2.35 -2.09
C VAL A 70 -12.92 2.62 -0.81
N SER A 71 -13.53 2.37 0.34
CA SER A 71 -12.90 2.54 1.65
C SER A 71 -12.47 1.20 2.24
N ILE A 72 -11.31 1.16 2.88
CA ILE A 72 -10.86 0.01 3.67
C ILE A 72 -10.26 0.46 4.99
N LYS A 73 -10.73 -0.15 6.09
CA LYS A 73 -10.31 0.16 7.46
C LYS A 73 -9.97 -1.10 8.26
N GLY A 74 -9.36 -0.90 9.43
CA GLY A 74 -9.02 -1.96 10.38
C GLY A 74 -7.61 -2.54 10.20
N ALA A 75 -7.50 -3.87 10.21
CA ALA A 75 -6.25 -4.64 10.22
C ALA A 75 -5.54 -4.71 8.84
N VAL A 76 -5.41 -3.57 8.18
CA VAL A 76 -4.62 -3.35 6.96
C VAL A 76 -3.51 -2.34 7.22
N ARG A 77 -2.43 -2.36 6.42
CA ARG A 77 -1.25 -1.52 6.70
C ARG A 77 -1.54 -0.03 6.51
N ARG A 78 -2.30 0.32 5.48
CA ARG A 78 -2.70 1.70 5.15
C ARG A 78 -4.23 1.78 5.03
N PRO A 79 -4.96 1.96 6.15
CA PRO A 79 -6.39 2.28 6.10
C PRO A 79 -6.67 3.58 5.33
N GLY A 80 -7.78 3.67 4.63
CA GLY A 80 -8.18 4.88 3.92
C GLY A 80 -9.14 4.64 2.75
N ASN A 81 -9.34 5.70 1.97
CA ASN A 81 -10.14 5.68 0.75
C ASN A 81 -9.21 5.56 -0.47
N TYR A 82 -9.62 4.73 -1.43
CA TYR A 82 -8.84 4.41 -2.62
C TYR A 82 -9.69 4.65 -3.87
N GLN A 83 -9.06 5.23 -4.89
CA GLN A 83 -9.66 5.42 -6.20
C GLN A 83 -9.11 4.34 -7.14
N LEU A 84 -9.99 3.45 -7.61
CA LEU A 84 -9.65 2.26 -8.39
C LEU A 84 -10.44 2.24 -9.70
N ALA A 85 -10.05 1.40 -10.66
CA ALA A 85 -10.83 1.21 -11.88
C ALA A 85 -12.20 0.55 -11.56
N GLU A 86 -13.24 0.82 -12.35
CA GLU A 86 -14.60 0.29 -12.13
C GLU A 86 -14.70 -1.24 -12.10
N ASN A 87 -13.74 -1.94 -12.70
CA ASN A 87 -13.63 -3.40 -12.69
C ASN A 87 -12.56 -3.94 -11.72
N ALA A 88 -12.02 -3.08 -10.84
CA ALA A 88 -11.02 -3.47 -9.86
C ALA A 88 -11.56 -4.52 -8.89
N ARG A 89 -10.63 -5.30 -8.32
CA ARG A 89 -10.96 -6.39 -7.41
C ARG A 89 -10.41 -6.14 -6.02
N PHE A 90 -10.94 -6.83 -5.02
CA PHE A 90 -10.54 -6.66 -3.62
C PHE A 90 -9.03 -6.87 -3.39
N GLU A 91 -8.38 -7.78 -4.11
CA GLU A 91 -6.92 -7.96 -4.03
C GLU A 91 -6.13 -6.71 -4.45
N GLU A 92 -6.63 -5.94 -5.42
CA GLU A 92 -6.01 -4.70 -5.88
C GLU A 92 -6.13 -3.61 -4.80
N LEU A 93 -7.33 -3.44 -4.23
CA LEU A 93 -7.55 -2.59 -3.07
C LEU A 93 -6.62 -2.96 -1.90
N LEU A 94 -6.50 -4.27 -1.61
CA LEU A 94 -5.65 -4.76 -0.54
C LEU A 94 -4.16 -4.50 -0.82
N LYS A 95 -3.73 -4.66 -2.08
CA LYS A 95 -2.36 -4.35 -2.52
C LYS A 95 -2.06 -2.86 -2.32
N ASP A 96 -2.97 -1.99 -2.73
CA ASP A 96 -2.85 -0.55 -2.56
C ASP A 96 -2.87 -0.16 -1.07
N ALA A 97 -3.66 -0.86 -0.26
CA ALA A 97 -3.62 -0.74 1.20
C ALA A 97 -2.35 -1.31 1.86
N GLY A 98 -1.41 -1.85 1.08
CA GLY A 98 -0.14 -2.41 1.56
C GLY A 98 -0.27 -3.80 2.18
N GLY A 99 -1.39 -4.47 1.98
CA GLY A 99 -1.69 -5.79 2.53
C GLY A 99 -2.25 -5.75 3.95
N TYR A 100 -2.44 -6.94 4.50
CA TYR A 100 -2.91 -7.15 5.86
C TYR A 100 -1.84 -6.80 6.91
N ARG A 101 -2.29 -6.36 8.09
CA ARG A 101 -1.45 -6.34 9.31
C ARG A 101 -1.34 -7.75 9.90
N GLU A 102 -0.37 -7.94 10.79
CA GLU A 102 -0.27 -9.17 11.57
C GLU A 102 -1.56 -9.40 12.37
N GLY A 103 -2.02 -10.66 12.42
CA GLY A 103 -3.26 -11.00 13.11
C GLY A 103 -4.54 -10.63 12.36
N ALA A 104 -4.50 -10.05 11.16
CA ALA A 104 -5.72 -9.72 10.42
C ALA A 104 -6.55 -10.97 10.05
N LEU A 105 -7.87 -10.84 10.13
CA LEU A 105 -8.81 -11.83 9.63
C LEU A 105 -8.90 -11.71 8.09
N LYS A 106 -8.19 -12.60 7.40
CA LYS A 106 -8.08 -12.54 5.94
C LYS A 106 -9.41 -12.86 5.26
N VAL A 107 -9.81 -11.97 4.36
CA VAL A 107 -10.91 -12.21 3.43
C VAL A 107 -10.43 -13.20 2.37
N LYS A 108 -11.15 -14.33 2.23
CA LYS A 108 -10.77 -15.42 1.30
C LYS A 108 -11.19 -15.17 -0.15
N LYS A 109 -12.22 -14.34 -0.36
CA LYS A 109 -12.84 -14.14 -1.67
C LYS A 109 -12.36 -12.83 -2.30
N ASN A 110 -12.00 -12.89 -3.58
CA ASN A 110 -11.59 -11.72 -4.35
C ASN A 110 -12.80 -11.10 -5.08
N TYR A 111 -13.53 -10.23 -4.38
CA TYR A 111 -14.76 -9.58 -4.87
C TYR A 111 -14.48 -8.56 -5.98
N TYR A 112 -15.44 -8.38 -6.89
CA TYR A 112 -15.50 -7.18 -7.73
C TYR A 112 -15.89 -5.98 -6.88
N LEU A 113 -15.19 -4.88 -7.09
CA LEU A 113 -15.44 -3.66 -6.37
C LEU A 113 -16.52 -2.82 -7.05
N LYS A 114 -17.28 -2.07 -6.24
CA LYS A 114 -18.28 -1.10 -6.69
C LYS A 114 -18.02 0.22 -5.98
N ASN A 115 -18.46 1.30 -6.61
CA ASN A 115 -18.36 2.64 -6.03
C ASN A 115 -19.05 2.73 -4.67
N GLY A 116 -18.40 3.36 -3.71
CA GLY A 116 -18.93 3.61 -2.36
C GLY A 116 -18.85 2.41 -1.41
N MET A 117 -18.24 1.29 -1.78
CA MET A 117 -18.10 0.16 -0.86
C MET A 117 -17.12 0.47 0.27
N GLU A 118 -17.38 -0.12 1.44
CA GLU A 118 -16.53 -0.01 2.62
C GLU A 118 -16.20 -1.39 3.18
N PHE A 119 -14.92 -1.63 3.44
CA PHE A 119 -14.43 -2.87 4.04
C PHE A 119 -13.87 -2.61 5.44
N THR A 120 -14.29 -3.41 6.40
CA THR A 120 -13.70 -3.42 7.75
C THR A 120 -12.99 -4.76 7.98
N ILE A 121 -11.67 -4.73 8.07
CA ILE A 121 -10.88 -5.93 8.36
C ILE A 121 -10.64 -6.02 9.86
N ASN A 122 -11.21 -7.03 10.50
CA ASN A 122 -11.03 -7.24 11.94
C ASN A 122 -9.72 -7.98 12.24
N TYR A 123 -9.21 -7.82 13.46
CA TYR A 123 -8.15 -8.68 13.97
C TYR A 123 -8.73 -10.02 14.43
N ARG A 124 -7.93 -11.08 14.32
CA ARG A 124 -8.18 -12.36 15.00
C ARG A 124 -8.16 -12.14 16.51
N GLU A 125 -8.87 -12.99 17.23
CA GLU A 125 -8.86 -13.03 18.69
C GLU A 125 -7.43 -13.19 19.21
N LYS A 126 -7.06 -12.38 20.20
CA LYS A 126 -5.76 -12.49 20.89
C LYS A 126 -5.86 -13.55 21.98
N ILE A 127 -4.78 -14.32 22.15
CA ILE A 127 -4.64 -15.35 23.18
C ILE A 127 -3.30 -15.16 23.89
N ARG A 128 -3.22 -15.59 25.15
CA ARG A 128 -1.98 -15.57 25.94
C ARG A 128 -1.44 -16.99 26.08
N VAL A 129 -0.15 -17.15 25.81
CA VAL A 129 0.52 -18.44 25.87
C VAL A 129 1.89 -18.28 26.55
N SER A 130 2.23 -19.16 27.47
CA SER A 130 3.52 -19.14 28.17
C SER A 130 4.48 -20.17 27.56
N VAL A 131 5.74 -19.81 27.38
CA VAL A 131 6.82 -20.75 27.02
C VAL A 131 8.00 -20.57 27.97
N LEU A 132 8.45 -21.67 28.57
CA LEU A 132 9.51 -21.73 29.56
C LEU A 132 10.57 -22.77 29.16
N GLY A 133 11.68 -22.81 29.90
CA GLY A 133 12.76 -23.77 29.69
C GLY A 133 13.79 -23.27 28.66
N ALA A 134 14.31 -24.17 27.83
CA ALA A 134 15.40 -23.88 26.89
C ALA A 134 14.93 -23.17 25.60
N VAL A 135 14.43 -21.95 25.76
CA VAL A 135 14.14 -20.99 24.68
C VAL A 135 14.96 -19.72 24.89
N GLU A 136 15.21 -18.95 23.84
CA GLU A 136 16.01 -17.72 23.93
C GLU A 136 15.40 -16.69 24.89
N LYS A 137 14.07 -16.52 24.82
CA LYS A 137 13.33 -15.57 25.68
C LYS A 137 12.13 -16.28 26.32
N PRO A 138 12.28 -16.89 27.51
CA PRO A 138 11.15 -17.49 28.21
C PRO A 138 10.19 -16.40 28.72
N GLY A 139 8.89 -16.70 28.74
CA GLY A 139 7.88 -15.76 29.23
C GLY A 139 6.47 -16.02 28.70
N GLU A 140 5.58 -15.06 28.96
CA GLU A 140 4.23 -15.03 28.40
C GLU A 140 4.18 -14.19 27.13
N TYR A 141 3.48 -14.69 26.13
CA TYR A 141 3.36 -14.08 24.81
C TYR A 141 1.90 -13.89 24.44
N GLU A 142 1.59 -12.70 23.95
CA GLU A 142 0.34 -12.44 23.25
C GLU A 142 0.46 -12.94 21.80
N MET A 143 -0.39 -13.88 21.43
CA MET A 143 -0.45 -14.52 20.11
C MET A 143 -1.86 -14.33 19.53
N PHE A 144 -2.05 -14.66 18.25
CA PHE A 144 -3.38 -14.68 17.65
C PHE A 144 -3.94 -16.09 17.60
N LYS A 145 -5.25 -16.22 17.74
CA LYS A 145 -5.95 -17.49 17.58
C LYS A 145 -5.68 -18.09 16.20
N GLY A 146 -5.33 -19.37 16.19
CA GLY A 146 -4.92 -20.08 14.98
C GLY A 146 -3.42 -19.97 14.67
N ASP A 147 -2.65 -19.19 15.42
CA ASP A 147 -1.18 -19.29 15.39
C ASP A 147 -0.73 -20.65 15.93
N ARG A 148 0.46 -21.06 15.53
CA ARG A 148 1.02 -22.37 15.86
C ARG A 148 2.20 -22.26 16.81
N PHE A 149 2.60 -23.38 17.39
CA PHE A 149 3.71 -23.41 18.34
C PHE A 149 5.04 -22.92 17.74
N ARG A 150 5.30 -23.18 16.45
CA ARG A 150 6.47 -22.61 15.78
C ARG A 150 6.44 -21.08 15.77
N ASP A 151 5.28 -20.46 15.60
CA ASP A 151 5.15 -19.00 15.60
C ASP A 151 5.48 -18.42 16.99
N LEU A 152 5.05 -19.11 18.05
CA LEU A 152 5.43 -18.76 19.42
C LEU A 152 6.95 -18.85 19.64
N LEU A 153 7.59 -19.93 19.17
CA LEU A 153 9.04 -20.08 19.28
C LEU A 153 9.79 -19.00 18.51
N LEU A 154 9.36 -18.69 17.28
CA LEU A 154 9.94 -17.59 16.50
C LEU A 154 9.83 -16.27 17.26
N LYS A 155 8.67 -15.98 17.87
CA LYS A 155 8.46 -14.79 18.70
C LYS A 155 9.33 -14.79 19.96
N ALA A 156 9.58 -15.96 20.54
CA ALA A 156 10.46 -16.17 21.68
C ALA A 156 11.96 -16.18 21.32
N GLY A 157 12.32 -15.94 20.06
CA GLY A 157 13.72 -15.93 19.59
C GLY A 157 14.27 -17.29 19.16
N GLY A 158 13.47 -18.35 19.27
CA GLY A 158 13.85 -19.72 18.91
C GLY A 158 14.10 -20.61 20.12
N VAL A 159 14.53 -21.84 19.83
CA VAL A 159 14.96 -22.82 20.82
C VAL A 159 16.42 -22.51 21.16
N ALA A 160 16.77 -22.49 22.45
CA ALA A 160 18.14 -22.24 22.89
C ALA A 160 19.10 -23.35 22.41
N PRO A 161 20.44 -23.14 22.37
CA PRO A 161 21.38 -24.10 21.78
C PRO A 161 21.31 -25.53 22.33
N LEU A 162 21.00 -25.68 23.62
CA LEU A 162 20.85 -26.99 24.29
C LEU A 162 19.39 -27.46 24.36
N GLY A 163 18.45 -26.70 23.81
CA GLY A 163 17.04 -26.99 23.84
C GLY A 163 16.63 -28.04 22.81
N VAL A 164 15.67 -28.88 23.19
CA VAL A 164 15.05 -29.85 22.28
C VAL A 164 13.80 -29.22 21.68
N GLY A 165 13.82 -29.01 20.37
CA GLY A 165 12.68 -28.45 19.65
C GLY A 165 11.43 -29.33 19.74
N PRO A 166 10.24 -28.74 19.51
CA PRO A 166 8.99 -29.49 19.54
C PRO A 166 8.91 -30.53 18.45
N GLU A 167 8.45 -31.73 18.82
CA GLU A 167 8.14 -32.80 17.86
C GLU A 167 6.95 -32.43 16.97
N LYS A 168 5.97 -31.69 17.51
CA LYS A 168 4.71 -31.36 16.83
C LYS A 168 4.47 -29.86 16.79
N ASN A 169 3.94 -29.39 15.67
CA ASN A 169 3.53 -28.00 15.49
C ASN A 169 2.01 -27.85 15.66
N TYR A 170 1.55 -27.78 16.91
CA TYR A 170 0.12 -27.66 17.25
C TYR A 170 -0.38 -26.22 17.16
N PHE A 171 -1.70 -26.08 17.03
CA PHE A 171 -2.39 -24.81 17.20
C PHE A 171 -2.40 -24.41 18.67
N LEU A 172 -2.12 -23.14 18.90
CA LEU A 172 -2.15 -22.54 20.21
C LEU A 172 -3.60 -22.33 20.68
N LYS A 173 -3.81 -22.51 21.98
CA LYS A 173 -5.05 -22.18 22.69
C LYS A 173 -4.71 -21.21 23.82
N ASP A 174 -5.71 -20.43 24.21
CA ASP A 174 -5.55 -19.46 25.29
C ASP A 174 -5.21 -20.14 26.62
N GLY A 175 -4.31 -19.52 27.38
CA GLY A 175 -3.83 -20.00 28.68
C GLY A 175 -2.87 -21.20 28.61
N GLN A 176 -2.49 -21.69 27.42
CA GLN A 176 -1.56 -22.81 27.31
C GLN A 176 -0.16 -22.46 27.81
N ARG A 177 0.51 -23.46 28.39
CA ARG A 177 1.87 -23.35 28.90
C ARG A 177 2.74 -24.45 28.32
N PHE A 178 3.93 -24.07 27.86
CA PHE A 178 4.91 -24.96 27.26
C PHE A 178 6.22 -24.91 28.00
N PHE A 179 6.88 -26.06 28.07
CA PHE A 179 8.20 -26.18 28.67
C PHE A 179 9.13 -26.90 27.70
N ILE A 180 10.17 -26.22 27.25
CA ILE A 180 11.19 -26.77 26.37
C ILE A 180 12.30 -27.39 27.23
N LYS A 181 12.51 -28.70 27.05
CA LYS A 181 13.54 -29.45 27.77
C LYS A 181 14.92 -29.20 27.18
N THR A 182 15.97 -29.31 27.99
CA THR A 182 17.35 -29.41 27.51
C THR A 182 17.67 -30.85 27.12
N LYS A 183 18.56 -31.03 26.14
CA LYS A 183 19.13 -32.34 25.82
C LYS A 183 19.97 -32.77 27.03
N ARG A 184 19.59 -33.89 27.67
CA ARG A 184 20.44 -34.52 28.68
C ARG A 184 21.61 -35.19 27.96
N GLU A 185 22.81 -35.01 28.51
CA GLU A 185 23.99 -35.80 28.15
C GLU A 185 23.80 -37.28 28.52
#